data_AF-A0A957UYJ7-F1
#
_entry.id   AF-A0A957UYJ7-F1
#
_cell.length_a   1.000
_cell.length_b   1.000
_cell.length_c   1.000
_cell.angle_alpha   90.00
_cell.angle_beta   90.00
_cell.angle_gamma   90.00
#
_symmetry.space_group_name_H-M   'P 1'
#
loop_
_entity.id
_entity.type
_entity.pdbx_description
1 polymer ?
#
loop_
_entity_poly.entity_id
_entity_poly.type
_entity_poly.pdbx_seq_one_letter_code
_entity_poly.pdbx_strand_id
1 'polypeptide(L)'
;SDLTTTSYVVDVNAFAGGPTARFRVVATDGVNIGIGESAPVSIPNQAPYAVIVNPENGGAYSPGNLVIFSGSGVDMEDGRIPDGQLAWSSNRQGALGVGPSLPVNTLQPGQHTITLTATDANGQSGTATINVFIGERLYLPGIAR
;
A
#
# COMPACT_ATOMS: atom_id res chain seq x y z
N SER A 1 -5.96 27.04 26.81
CA SER A 1 -5.27 26.83 25.53
C SER A 1 -3.80 26.89 25.83
N ASP A 2 -3.06 25.84 25.52
CA ASP A 2 -1.73 25.61 26.11
C ASP A 2 -0.59 26.00 25.16
N LEU A 3 -0.89 26.86 24.17
CA LEU A 3 0.09 27.40 23.24
C LEU A 3 0.80 28.57 23.92
N THR A 4 1.99 28.31 24.45
CA THR A 4 2.89 29.33 25.04
C THR A 4 3.95 29.83 24.05
N THR A 5 3.98 29.27 22.84
CA THR A 5 4.94 29.56 21.78
C THR A 5 4.27 30.23 20.58
N THR A 6 5.06 30.91 19.76
CA THR A 6 4.61 31.54 18.51
C THR A 6 4.75 30.65 17.28
N SER A 7 5.12 29.38 17.47
CA SER A 7 5.33 28.41 16.40
C SER A 7 4.75 27.04 16.75
N TYR A 8 4.35 26.31 15.70
CA TYR A 8 3.87 24.95 15.76
C TYR A 8 4.42 24.17 14.57
N VAL A 9 4.92 22.97 14.81
CA VAL A 9 5.46 22.08 13.77
C VAL A 9 4.34 21.15 13.31
N VAL A 10 4.11 21.13 12.00
CA VAL A 10 3.11 20.28 11.36
C VAL A 10 3.81 19.16 10.59
N ASP A 11 3.41 17.90 10.84
CA ASP A 11 3.81 16.78 9.99
C ASP A 11 2.97 16.78 8.71
N VAL A 12 3.62 17.11 7.59
CA VAL A 12 2.94 17.24 6.31
C VAL A 12 2.59 15.89 5.68
N ASN A 13 3.16 14.78 6.15
CA ASN A 13 2.88 13.44 5.61
C ASN A 13 1.53 12.88 6.09
N ALA A 14 0.90 13.55 7.05
CA ALA A 14 -0.44 13.21 7.52
C ALA A 14 -1.55 13.82 6.65
N PHE A 15 -1.20 14.58 5.60
CA PHE A 15 -2.17 15.24 4.73
C PHE A 15 -2.05 14.73 3.31
N ALA A 16 -3.18 14.85 2.60
CA ALA A 16 -3.19 14.70 1.17
C ALA A 16 -2.22 15.70 0.54
N GLY A 17 -1.34 15.19 -0.33
CA GLY A 17 -0.49 15.98 -1.23
C GLY A 17 -1.29 16.99 -2.08
N GLY A 18 -0.62 18.08 -2.46
CA GLY A 18 -1.24 19.08 -3.32
C GLY A 18 -0.48 20.40 -3.40
N PRO A 19 -0.63 21.16 -4.50
CA PRO A 19 0.20 22.34 -4.76
C PRO A 19 -0.21 23.60 -3.97
N THR A 20 -1.39 23.61 -3.36
CA THR A 20 -2.04 24.85 -2.87
C THR A 20 -2.64 24.74 -1.47
N ALA A 21 -2.14 23.86 -0.62
CA ALA A 21 -2.57 23.76 0.77
C ALA A 21 -2.34 25.09 1.51
N ARG A 22 -3.16 25.36 2.54
CA ARG A 22 -3.02 26.54 3.39
C ARG A 22 -3.24 26.18 4.85
N PHE A 23 -2.50 26.85 5.73
CA PHE A 23 -2.71 26.76 7.17
C PHE A 23 -3.49 27.98 7.65
N ARG A 24 -4.54 27.73 8.44
CA ARG A 24 -5.33 28.76 9.11
C ARG A 24 -5.18 28.63 10.61
N VAL A 25 -4.78 29.72 11.25
CA VAL A 25 -4.76 29.85 12.71
C VAL A 25 -5.96 30.68 13.12
N VAL A 26 -6.70 30.19 14.12
CA VAL A 26 -7.83 30.91 14.74
C VAL A 26 -7.51 31.06 16.22
N ALA A 27 -7.50 32.30 16.70
CA ALA A 27 -7.29 32.62 18.11
C ALA A 27 -8.53 33.37 18.65
N THR A 28 -8.96 33.03 19.86
CA THR A 28 -10.07 33.72 20.52
C THR A 28 -9.77 33.91 22.01
N ASP A 29 -10.22 35.03 22.56
CA ASP A 29 -10.20 35.33 24.00
C ASP A 29 -11.56 35.01 24.68
N GLY A 30 -12.49 34.37 23.95
CA GLY A 30 -13.86 34.10 24.38
C GLY A 30 -14.89 35.13 23.91
N VAL A 31 -14.47 36.26 23.36
CA VAL A 31 -15.36 37.31 22.81
C VAL A 31 -14.91 37.75 21.41
N ASN A 32 -13.61 38.00 21.23
CA ASN A 32 -12.97 38.38 19.98
C ASN A 32 -12.38 37.16 19.26
N ILE A 33 -12.31 37.23 17.93
CA ILE A 33 -11.67 36.21 17.09
C ILE A 33 -10.65 36.88 16.17
N GLY A 34 -9.42 36.39 16.19
CA GLY A 34 -8.37 36.70 15.23
C GLY A 34 -8.12 35.50 14.31
N ILE A 35 -7.97 35.76 13.01
CA ILE A 35 -7.66 34.73 12.00
C ILE A 35 -6.38 35.13 11.27
N GLY A 36 -5.48 34.17 11.09
CA GLY A 36 -4.32 34.30 10.21
C GLY A 36 -4.27 33.13 9.23
N GLU A 37 -3.95 33.42 7.96
CA GLU A 37 -3.78 32.39 6.92
C GLU A 37 -2.39 32.48 6.30
N SER A 38 -1.82 31.33 5.96
CA SER A 38 -0.55 31.26 5.25
C SER A 38 -0.71 31.58 3.76
N ALA A 39 0.41 31.89 3.09
CA ALA A 39 0.52 31.70 1.65
C ALA A 39 0.30 30.22 1.28
N PRO A 40 -0.02 29.90 0.00
CA PRO A 40 -0.09 28.52 -0.47
C PRO A 40 1.21 27.77 -0.18
N VAL A 41 1.09 26.53 0.28
CA VAL A 41 2.18 25.60 0.54
C VAL A 41 1.97 24.35 -0.31
N SER A 42 3.04 23.89 -0.94
CA SER A 42 3.06 22.63 -1.67
C SER A 42 3.31 21.49 -0.69
N ILE A 43 2.38 20.54 -0.62
CA ILE A 43 2.54 19.28 0.11
C ILE A 43 2.96 18.21 -0.89
N PRO A 44 4.09 17.50 -0.68
CA PRO A 44 4.51 16.42 -1.57
C PRO A 44 3.43 15.34 -1.71
N ASN A 45 3.37 14.73 -2.89
CA ASN A 45 2.54 13.54 -3.13
C ASN A 45 2.98 12.40 -2.20
N GLN A 46 2.05 11.55 -1.77
CA GLN A 46 2.34 10.37 -0.97
C GLN A 46 2.36 9.12 -1.85
N ALA A 47 3.04 8.07 -1.38
CA ALA A 47 3.00 6.80 -2.08
C ALA A 47 1.71 6.06 -1.73
N PRO A 48 1.10 5.31 -2.67
CA PRO A 48 -0.12 4.58 -2.38
C PRO A 48 0.12 3.47 -1.35
N TYR A 49 -0.94 3.09 -0.65
CA TYR A 49 -0.99 1.89 0.16
C TYR A 49 -1.52 0.70 -0.66
N ALA A 50 -0.70 -0.34 -0.81
CA ALA A 50 -1.09 -1.58 -1.47
C ALA A 50 -1.47 -2.66 -0.43
N VAL A 51 -2.43 -3.53 -0.79
CA VAL A 51 -2.85 -4.67 0.03
C VAL A 51 -3.07 -5.91 -0.82
N ILE A 52 -2.59 -7.04 -0.33
CA ILE A 52 -2.88 -8.38 -0.89
C ILE A 52 -3.95 -9.02 -0.03
N VAL A 53 -5.06 -9.41 -0.65
CA VAL A 53 -6.22 -10.05 0.00
C VAL A 53 -6.13 -11.57 -0.10
N ASN A 54 -5.65 -12.09 -1.23
CA ASN A 54 -5.47 -13.52 -1.44
C ASN A 54 -4.25 -13.79 -2.33
N PRO A 55 -3.52 -14.90 -2.12
CA PRO A 55 -3.65 -15.84 -1.01
C PRO A 55 -3.12 -15.28 0.32
N GLU A 56 -3.41 -15.98 1.41
CA GLU A 56 -2.79 -15.70 2.70
C GLU A 56 -1.28 -15.94 2.64
N ASN A 57 -0.54 -15.16 3.43
CA ASN A 57 0.90 -15.33 3.58
C ASN A 57 1.24 -16.71 4.16
N GLY A 58 2.16 -17.43 3.52
CA GLY A 58 2.56 -18.78 3.87
C GLY A 58 1.76 -19.89 3.19
N GLY A 59 0.86 -19.55 2.24
CA GLY A 59 0.11 -20.53 1.46
C GLY A 59 1.00 -21.54 0.72
N ALA A 60 0.53 -22.79 0.61
CA ALA A 60 1.25 -23.86 -0.08
C ALA A 60 0.35 -24.53 -1.13
N TYR A 61 0.88 -24.72 -2.33
CA TYR A 61 0.14 -25.22 -3.48
C TYR A 61 0.95 -26.27 -4.24
N SER A 62 0.31 -27.31 -4.75
CA SER A 62 0.97 -28.25 -5.66
C SER A 62 1.34 -27.55 -6.98
N PRO A 63 2.45 -27.93 -7.63
CA PRO A 63 2.80 -27.39 -8.94
C PRO A 63 1.66 -27.54 -9.96
N GLY A 64 1.41 -26.49 -10.74
CA GLY A 64 0.33 -26.47 -11.74
C GLY A 64 -1.06 -26.15 -11.20
N ASN A 65 -1.24 -26.08 -9.87
CA ASN A 65 -2.52 -25.65 -9.29
C ASN A 65 -2.75 -24.16 -9.55
N LEU A 66 -4.03 -23.81 -9.74
CA LEU A 66 -4.45 -22.43 -9.86
C LEU A 66 -4.33 -21.69 -8.53
N VAL A 67 -3.59 -20.60 -8.52
CA VAL A 67 -3.54 -19.60 -7.45
C VAL A 67 -4.17 -18.32 -7.96
N ILE A 68 -5.16 -17.79 -7.25
CA ILE A 68 -5.80 -16.52 -7.60
C ILE A 68 -5.21 -15.44 -6.69
N PHE A 69 -4.37 -14.58 -7.26
CA PHE A 69 -3.91 -13.39 -6.57
C PHE A 69 -5.01 -12.36 -6.59
N SER A 70 -5.28 -11.71 -5.45
CA SER A 70 -6.20 -10.58 -5.41
C SER A 70 -5.70 -9.53 -4.44
N GLY A 71 -5.93 -8.27 -4.77
CA GLY A 71 -5.43 -7.13 -4.01
C GLY A 71 -5.94 -5.81 -4.56
N SER A 72 -5.61 -4.73 -3.86
CA SER A 72 -5.98 -3.37 -4.23
C SER A 72 -4.90 -2.38 -3.81
N GLY A 73 -5.00 -1.16 -4.34
CA GLY A 73 -4.21 -0.01 -3.92
C GLY A 73 -5.12 1.17 -3.64
N VAL A 74 -4.79 1.96 -2.62
CA VAL A 74 -5.43 3.24 -2.32
C VAL A 74 -4.38 4.29 -2.05
N ASP A 75 -4.57 5.46 -2.59
CA ASP A 75 -3.77 6.64 -2.38
C ASP A 75 -4.58 7.72 -1.64
N MET A 76 -3.94 8.54 -0.81
CA MET A 76 -4.64 9.54 -0.02
C MET A 76 -5.11 10.73 -0.89
N GLU A 77 -4.38 11.05 -1.95
CA GLU A 77 -4.68 12.13 -2.88
C GLU A 77 -5.65 11.68 -3.98
N ASP A 78 -5.36 10.52 -4.59
CA ASP A 78 -6.06 10.03 -5.78
C ASP A 78 -7.23 9.08 -5.46
N GLY A 79 -7.28 8.53 -4.24
CA GLY A 79 -8.24 7.50 -3.86
C GLY A 79 -7.85 6.12 -4.42
N ARG A 80 -8.81 5.36 -4.97
CA ARG A 80 -8.52 3.98 -5.42
C ARG A 80 -7.57 3.98 -6.63
N ILE A 81 -6.51 3.18 -6.55
CA ILE A 81 -5.60 2.94 -7.67
C ILE A 81 -6.31 2.15 -8.79
N PRO A 82 -6.27 2.64 -10.04
CA PRO A 82 -6.77 1.92 -11.21
C PRO A 82 -6.22 0.50 -11.34
N ASP A 83 -7.08 -0.42 -11.77
CA ASP A 83 -6.77 -1.84 -11.90
C ASP A 83 -5.54 -2.12 -12.77
N GLY A 84 -5.32 -1.36 -13.84
CA GLY A 84 -4.16 -1.50 -14.72
C GLY A 84 -2.83 -1.04 -14.11
N GLN A 85 -2.86 -0.36 -12.97
CA GLN A 85 -1.68 0.09 -12.22
C GLN A 85 -1.38 -0.81 -11.01
N LEU A 86 -2.04 -1.96 -10.92
CA LEU A 86 -1.77 -3.02 -9.95
C LEU A 86 -0.92 -4.09 -10.63
N ALA A 87 0.38 -4.10 -10.39
CA ALA A 87 1.32 -5.04 -11.01
C ALA A 87 1.75 -6.14 -10.03
N TRP A 88 1.66 -7.39 -10.47
CA TRP A 88 2.08 -8.57 -9.69
C TRP A 88 3.41 -9.10 -10.20
N SER A 89 4.30 -9.45 -9.27
CA SER A 89 5.58 -10.07 -9.58
C SER A 89 5.97 -11.14 -8.58
N SER A 90 6.90 -12.00 -9.00
CA SER A 90 7.49 -13.08 -8.23
C SER A 90 9.01 -12.91 -8.27
N ASN A 91 9.67 -13.05 -7.13
CA ASN A 91 11.14 -13.02 -7.05
C ASN A 91 11.84 -14.09 -7.92
N ARG A 92 11.12 -15.14 -8.33
CA ARG A 92 11.66 -16.24 -9.14
C ARG A 92 11.34 -16.13 -10.63
N GLN A 93 10.25 -15.43 -10.98
CA GLN A 93 9.71 -15.42 -12.34
C GLN A 93 9.55 -14.02 -12.94
N GLY A 94 9.79 -12.97 -12.16
CA GLY A 94 9.54 -11.59 -12.58
C GLY A 94 8.06 -11.29 -12.65
N ALA A 95 7.63 -10.53 -13.65
CA ALA A 95 6.25 -10.10 -13.83
C ALA A 95 5.30 -11.29 -14.03
N LEU A 96 4.19 -11.30 -13.30
CA LEU A 96 3.13 -12.31 -13.41
C LEU A 96 1.90 -11.78 -14.15
N GLY A 97 1.64 -10.48 -14.05
CA GLY A 97 0.51 -9.83 -14.69
C GLY A 97 0.07 -8.55 -13.98
N VAL A 98 -1.08 -8.03 -14.39
CA VAL A 98 -1.69 -6.82 -13.82
C VAL A 98 -3.15 -7.06 -13.47
N GLY A 99 -3.70 -6.23 -12.59
CA GLY A 99 -5.12 -6.25 -12.22
C GLY A 99 -5.37 -6.54 -10.74
N PRO A 100 -6.61 -6.29 -10.27
CA PRO A 100 -7.01 -6.53 -8.89
C PRO A 100 -7.24 -8.03 -8.59
N SER A 101 -7.37 -8.85 -9.64
CA SER A 101 -7.48 -10.31 -9.57
C SER A 101 -6.68 -10.92 -10.72
N LEU A 102 -5.76 -11.82 -10.40
CA LEU A 102 -4.85 -12.45 -11.35
C LEU A 102 -4.77 -13.97 -11.10
N PRO A 103 -5.42 -14.80 -11.95
CA PRO A 103 -5.27 -16.25 -11.91
C PRO A 103 -3.91 -16.68 -12.49
N VAL A 104 -3.13 -17.44 -11.72
CA VAL A 104 -1.82 -17.96 -12.13
C VAL A 104 -1.72 -19.45 -11.78
N ASN A 105 -1.44 -20.30 -12.75
CA ASN A 105 -1.19 -21.73 -12.57
C ASN A 105 0.21 -22.15 -13.07
N THR A 106 1.03 -21.18 -13.46
CA THR A 106 2.37 -21.37 -14.05
C THR A 106 3.50 -21.05 -13.07
N LEU A 107 3.22 -20.99 -11.76
CA LEU A 107 4.25 -20.77 -10.77
C LEU A 107 5.23 -21.95 -10.74
N GLN A 108 6.53 -21.64 -10.74
CA GLN A 108 7.58 -22.65 -10.68
C GLN A 108 7.64 -23.31 -9.29
N PRO A 109 8.08 -24.57 -9.17
CA PRO A 109 8.34 -25.16 -7.85
C PRO A 109 9.36 -24.35 -7.04
N GLY A 110 9.10 -24.23 -5.73
CA GLY A 110 9.94 -23.53 -4.75
C GLY A 110 9.21 -22.43 -3.99
N GLN A 111 9.97 -21.66 -3.21
CA GLN A 111 9.46 -20.56 -2.40
C GLN A 111 9.42 -19.26 -3.20
N HIS A 112 8.24 -18.67 -3.32
CA HIS A 112 8.01 -17.39 -3.97
C HIS A 112 7.75 -16.30 -2.93
N THR A 113 8.37 -15.14 -3.12
CA THR A 113 7.89 -13.87 -2.59
C THR A 113 7.11 -13.19 -3.70
N ILE A 114 5.81 -13.07 -3.50
CA ILE A 114 4.88 -12.40 -4.41
C ILE A 114 4.73 -10.96 -3.97
N THR A 115 4.92 -10.04 -4.90
CA THR A 115 4.80 -8.60 -4.67
C THR A 115 3.68 -8.04 -5.52
N LEU A 116 2.75 -7.33 -4.88
CA LEU A 116 1.82 -6.42 -5.54
C LEU A 116 2.41 -5.01 -5.44
N THR A 117 2.55 -4.34 -6.58
CA THR A 117 2.93 -2.93 -6.68
C THR A 117 1.73 -2.14 -7.17
N ALA A 118 1.31 -1.13 -6.39
CA ALA A 118 0.32 -0.14 -6.81
C ALA A 118 1.06 1.15 -7.17
N THR A 119 0.73 1.77 -8.29
CA THR A 119 1.36 3.03 -8.75
C THR A 119 0.30 4.11 -8.95
N ASP A 120 0.51 5.29 -8.38
CA ASP A 120 -0.41 6.43 -8.48
C ASP A 120 -0.27 7.22 -9.80
N ALA A 121 -1.06 8.28 -9.97
CA ALA A 121 -1.03 9.12 -11.18
C ALA A 121 0.27 9.94 -11.32
N ASN A 122 0.98 10.16 -10.21
CA ASN A 122 2.24 10.89 -10.13
C ASN A 122 3.47 9.98 -10.27
N GLY A 123 3.28 8.67 -10.38
CA GLY A 123 4.32 7.67 -10.55
C GLY A 123 4.97 7.18 -9.26
N GLN A 124 4.44 7.50 -8.08
CA GLN A 124 4.91 6.87 -6.85
C GLN A 124 4.29 5.50 -6.67
N SER A 125 5.00 4.62 -5.96
CA SER A 125 4.59 3.24 -5.81
C SER A 125 4.63 2.79 -4.35
N GLY A 126 3.59 2.07 -3.96
CA GLY A 126 3.54 1.28 -2.74
C GLY A 126 3.51 -0.20 -3.06
N THR A 127 3.96 -1.01 -2.10
CA THR A 127 4.03 -2.47 -2.30
C THR A 127 3.49 -3.24 -1.11
N ALA A 128 2.92 -4.40 -1.40
CA ALA A 128 2.59 -5.43 -0.43
C ALA A 128 3.23 -6.75 -0.85
N THR A 129 3.64 -7.56 0.13
CA THR A 129 4.29 -8.85 -0.14
C THR A 129 3.68 -9.98 0.66
N ILE A 130 3.66 -11.16 0.05
CA ILE A 130 3.34 -12.43 0.69
C ILE A 130 4.33 -13.50 0.24
N ASN A 131 4.50 -14.55 1.04
CA ASN A 131 5.24 -15.73 0.66
C ASN A 131 4.29 -16.87 0.31
N VAL A 132 4.57 -17.60 -0.77
CA VAL A 132 3.88 -18.85 -1.10
C VAL A 132 4.89 -19.93 -1.44
N PHE A 133 4.57 -21.18 -1.15
CA PHE A 133 5.38 -22.33 -1.51
C PHE A 133 4.68 -23.17 -2.58
N ILE A 134 5.40 -23.47 -3.66
CA ILE A 134 4.92 -24.32 -4.73
C ILE A 134 5.66 -25.66 -4.65
N GLY A 135 4.95 -26.71 -4.25
CA GLY A 135 5.52 -28.03 -4.03
C GLY A 135 4.62 -28.91 -3.17
N GLU A 136 4.99 -30.19 -3.09
CA GLU A 136 4.33 -31.16 -2.22
C GLU A 136 4.71 -30.88 -0.75
N ARG A 137 3.72 -30.71 0.14
CA ARG A 137 3.98 -30.81 1.59
C ARG A 137 3.96 -32.29 1.96
N LEU A 138 5.14 -32.87 2.16
CA LEU A 138 5.23 -34.19 2.80
C LEU A 138 4.89 -34.03 4.28
N TYR A 139 3.69 -34.47 4.67
CA TYR A 139 3.42 -34.77 6.06
C TYR A 139 4.13 -36.08 6.39
N LEU A 140 5.27 -36.00 7.08
CA LEU A 140 5.81 -37.17 7.77
C LEU A 140 4.81 -37.52 8.88
N PRO A 141 4.15 -38.69 8.86
CA PRO A 141 3.40 -39.12 10.03
C PRO A 141 4.40 -39.25 11.17
N GLY A 142 4.23 -38.42 12.21
CA GLY A 142 5.07 -38.49 13.40
C GLY A 142 4.97 -39.88 14.00
N ILE A 143 6.08 -40.62 14.00
CA ILE A 143 6.23 -41.78 14.86
C ILE A 143 6.37 -41.20 16.28
N ALA A 144 5.23 -41.02 16.96
CA ALA A 144 5.24 -40.94 18.41
C ALA A 144 5.68 -42.32 18.92
N ARG A 145 6.85 -42.37 19.56
CA ARG A 145 7.26 -43.50 20.40
C ARG A 145 6.68 -43.35 21.79
#